data_AF-A0A957V714-F1
#
_entry.id   AF-A0A957V714-F1
#
_cell.length_a   1.000
_cell.length_b   1.000
_cell.length_c   1.000
_cell.angle_alpha   90.00
_cell.angle_beta   90.00
_cell.angle_gamma   90.00
#
_symmetry.space_group_name_H-M   'P 1'
#
loop_
_entity.id
_entity.type
_entity.pdbx_description
1 polymer ?
#
loop_
_entity_poly.entity_id
_entity_poly.type
_entity_poly.pdbx_seq_one_letter_code
_entity_poly.pdbx_strand_id
1 'polypeptide(L)'
;WLAFDPKGLLGERTYDCANALCNPVLPGLVFDPARLLRNASILAESLDLELPRVLAFTYAYACLNASWWSGLGDAAILQWSLDVAALVEPLLAPAAASSIHAPVNAPALQQD
;
A
#
# COMPACT_ATOMS: atom_id res chain seq x y z
N TRP A 1 -9.29 -0.69 22.03
CA TRP A 1 -9.47 0.64 21.43
C TRP A 1 -10.87 0.71 20.82
N LEU A 2 -11.70 1.64 21.26
CA LEU A 2 -12.96 1.96 20.57
C LEU A 2 -12.57 2.83 19.37
N ALA A 3 -12.96 2.47 18.15
CA ALA A 3 -12.78 3.36 17.01
C ALA A 3 -13.57 4.66 17.28
N PHE A 4 -12.93 5.82 17.20
CA PHE A 4 -13.62 7.10 17.27
C PHE A 4 -13.99 7.55 15.86
N ASP A 5 -15.19 8.11 15.69
CA ASP A 5 -15.76 8.55 14.40
C ASP A 5 -15.91 7.46 13.30
N PRO A 6 -16.53 6.29 13.59
CA PRO A 6 -16.82 5.33 12.54
C PRO A 6 -17.86 5.89 11.56
N LYS A 7 -17.48 6.08 10.29
CA LYS A 7 -18.40 6.56 9.25
C LYS A 7 -19.41 5.52 8.77
N GLY A 8 -19.26 4.26 9.20
CA GLY A 8 -20.17 3.16 8.84
C GLY A 8 -20.17 2.79 7.35
N LEU A 9 -19.10 3.12 6.63
CA LEU A 9 -18.98 2.83 5.19
C LEU A 9 -18.59 1.38 4.96
N LEU A 10 -19.25 0.73 4.02
CA LEU A 10 -18.86 -0.58 3.50
C LEU A 10 -18.04 -0.38 2.22
N GLY A 11 -16.83 -0.94 2.19
CA GLY A 11 -15.92 -0.78 1.06
C GLY A 11 -14.79 -1.77 1.10
N GLU A 12 -13.79 -1.51 0.25
CA GLU A 12 -12.58 -2.32 0.21
C GLU A 12 -11.81 -2.25 1.54
N ARG A 13 -11.47 -3.42 2.10
CA ARG A 13 -10.78 -3.54 3.40
C ARG A 13 -9.41 -2.86 3.45
N THR A 14 -8.70 -2.80 2.33
CA THR A 14 -7.36 -2.20 2.23
C THR A 14 -7.37 -0.67 2.25
N TYR A 15 -8.53 -0.03 2.02
CA TYR A 15 -8.62 1.43 1.94
C TYR A 15 -8.28 2.13 3.26
N ASP A 16 -8.66 1.54 4.41
CA ASP A 16 -8.37 2.12 5.73
C ASP A 16 -6.85 2.13 6.03
N CYS A 17 -6.09 1.19 5.48
CA CYS A 17 -4.62 1.17 5.60
C CYS A 17 -3.99 2.41 4.97
N ALA A 18 -4.51 2.87 3.83
CA ALA A 18 -4.00 4.05 3.14
C ALA A 18 -4.07 5.30 4.02
N ASN A 19 -5.21 5.48 4.71
CA ASN A 19 -5.39 6.61 5.61
C ASN A 19 -4.41 6.56 6.80
N ALA A 20 -4.15 5.37 7.35
CA ALA A 20 -3.19 5.17 8.43
C ALA A 20 -1.73 5.40 7.98
N LEU A 21 -1.37 5.02 6.76
CA LEU A 21 -0.02 5.22 6.20
C LEU A 21 0.28 6.69 5.91
N CYS A 22 -0.74 7.44 5.48
CA CYS A 22 -0.63 8.86 5.15
C CYS A 22 -0.78 9.81 6.35
N ASN A 23 -0.96 9.29 7.57
CA ASN A 23 -1.14 10.07 8.80
C ASN A 23 -0.19 9.65 9.95
N PRO A 24 0.11 10.57 10.90
CA PRO A 24 -0.20 12.01 10.86
C PRO A 24 0.57 12.72 9.73
N VAL A 25 0.07 13.90 9.29
CA VAL A 25 0.67 14.75 8.24
C VAL A 25 2.01 15.35 8.72
N LEU A 26 3.01 14.49 8.88
CA LEU A 26 4.36 14.80 9.29
C LEU A 26 5.31 14.38 8.15
N PRO A 27 5.95 15.32 7.44
CA PRO A 27 6.75 15.03 6.25
C PRO A 27 7.80 13.93 6.49
N GLY A 28 8.52 13.99 7.60
CA GLY A 28 9.57 13.02 7.95
C GLY A 28 9.05 11.61 8.26
N LEU A 29 7.74 11.43 8.40
CA LEU A 29 7.11 10.12 8.58
C LEU A 29 6.48 9.63 7.28
N VAL A 30 5.70 10.48 6.61
CA VAL A 30 4.92 10.10 5.42
C VAL A 30 5.83 9.89 4.21
N PHE A 31 6.85 10.73 4.04
CA PHE A 31 7.75 10.68 2.88
C PHE A 31 9.00 9.81 3.07
N ASP A 32 9.02 8.95 4.09
CA ASP A 32 10.05 7.91 4.24
C ASP A 32 9.55 6.61 3.56
N PRO A 33 10.10 6.23 2.40
CA PRO A 33 9.66 5.04 1.66
C PRO A 33 9.92 3.74 2.43
N ALA A 34 11.01 3.67 3.20
CA ALA A 34 11.33 2.49 3.98
C ALA A 34 10.33 2.31 5.13
N ARG A 35 9.97 3.41 5.79
CA ARG A 35 8.92 3.42 6.81
C ARG A 35 7.56 3.07 6.22
N LEU A 36 7.19 3.66 5.08
CA LEU A 36 5.92 3.39 4.40
C LEU A 36 5.79 1.90 4.07
N LEU A 37 6.79 1.32 3.42
CA LEU A 37 6.79 -0.10 3.05
C LEU A 37 6.73 -1.00 4.28
N ARG A 38 7.55 -0.72 5.30
CA ARG A 38 7.56 -1.48 6.56
C ARG A 38 6.18 -1.49 7.22
N ASN A 39 5.53 -0.33 7.33
CA ASN A 39 4.22 -0.23 7.96
C ASN A 39 3.13 -0.86 7.09
N ALA A 40 3.22 -0.75 5.77
CA ALA A 40 2.32 -1.43 4.85
C ALA A 40 2.41 -2.96 5.00
N SER A 41 3.63 -3.52 5.14
CA SER A 41 3.84 -4.95 5.45
C SER A 41 3.23 -5.35 6.79
N ILE A 42 3.44 -4.56 7.84
CA ILE A 42 2.84 -4.83 9.16
C ILE A 42 1.31 -4.85 9.08
N LEU A 43 0.71 -3.88 8.38
CA LEU A 43 -0.75 -3.82 8.20
C LEU A 43 -1.26 -5.00 7.37
N ALA A 44 -0.56 -5.35 6.30
CA ALA A 44 -0.88 -6.48 5.44
C ALA A 44 -0.90 -7.79 6.23
N GLU A 45 0.17 -8.08 6.98
CA GLU A 45 0.29 -9.27 7.81
C GLU A 45 -0.74 -9.29 8.95
N SER A 46 -0.92 -8.17 9.65
CA SER A 46 -1.81 -8.11 10.82
C SER A 46 -3.30 -8.21 10.48
N LEU A 47 -3.68 -7.83 9.25
CA LEU A 47 -5.06 -7.77 8.80
C LEU A 47 -5.43 -8.88 7.79
N ASP A 48 -4.48 -9.77 7.49
CA ASP A 48 -4.61 -10.81 6.47
C ASP A 48 -5.00 -10.21 5.11
N LEU A 49 -4.17 -9.29 4.63
CA LEU A 49 -4.33 -8.55 3.37
C LEU A 49 -3.08 -8.72 2.49
N GLU A 50 -3.27 -8.66 1.18
CA GLU A 50 -2.17 -8.66 0.23
C GLU A 50 -1.42 -7.32 0.23
N LEU A 51 -0.12 -7.31 0.49
CA LEU A 51 0.72 -6.11 0.47
C LEU A 51 0.60 -5.31 -0.84
N PRO A 52 0.63 -5.93 -2.04
CA PRO A 52 0.43 -5.20 -3.29
C PRO A 52 -0.92 -4.46 -3.36
N ARG A 53 -1.97 -5.03 -2.75
CA ARG A 53 -3.30 -4.40 -2.70
C ARG A 53 -3.33 -3.23 -1.72
N VAL A 54 -2.67 -3.34 -0.58
CA VAL A 54 -2.48 -2.21 0.36
C VAL A 54 -1.75 -1.05 -0.31
N LEU A 55 -0.66 -1.32 -1.03
CA LEU A 55 0.09 -0.30 -1.75
C LEU A 55 -0.75 0.32 -2.88
N ALA A 56 -1.47 -0.50 -3.66
CA ALA A 56 -2.36 -0.02 -4.72
C ALA A 56 -3.46 0.90 -4.19
N PHE A 57 -4.08 0.56 -3.05
CA PHE A 57 -5.08 1.41 -2.42
C PHE A 57 -4.49 2.66 -1.77
N THR A 58 -3.23 2.63 -1.33
CA THR A 58 -2.51 3.81 -0.87
C THR A 58 -2.26 4.79 -2.02
N TYR A 59 -1.84 4.29 -3.18
CA TYR A 59 -1.72 5.08 -4.40
C TYR A 59 -3.08 5.67 -4.84
N ALA A 60 -4.13 4.84 -4.90
CA ALA A 60 -5.47 5.29 -5.26
C ALA A 60 -6.01 6.36 -4.30
N TYR A 61 -5.77 6.22 -2.99
CA TYR A 61 -6.11 7.21 -1.97
C TYR A 61 -5.41 8.55 -2.23
N ALA A 62 -4.12 8.52 -2.54
CA ALA A 62 -3.34 9.72 -2.86
C ALA A 62 -3.88 10.43 -4.11
N CYS A 63 -4.19 9.69 -5.17
CA CYS A 63 -4.83 10.23 -6.38
C CYS A 63 -6.23 10.80 -6.10
N LEU A 64 -7.04 10.14 -5.27
CA LEU A 64 -8.36 10.63 -4.89
C LEU A 64 -8.27 11.96 -4.12
N ASN A 65 -7.36 12.06 -3.14
CA ASN A 65 -7.11 13.31 -2.43
C ASN A 65 -6.66 14.41 -3.38
N ALA A 66 -5.72 14.14 -4.29
CA ALA A 66 -5.29 15.11 -5.29
C ALA A 66 -6.48 15.60 -6.15
N SER A 67 -7.31 14.67 -6.63
CA SER A 67 -8.51 15.00 -7.41
C SER A 67 -9.49 15.88 -6.61
N TRP A 68 -9.77 15.52 -5.35
CA TRP A 68 -10.65 16.28 -4.47
C TRP A 68 -10.15 17.71 -4.25
N TRP A 69 -8.88 17.88 -3.92
CA TRP A 69 -8.28 19.19 -3.63
C TRP A 69 -8.05 20.04 -4.88
N SER A 70 -7.93 19.43 -6.07
CA SER A 70 -7.82 20.15 -7.33
C SER A 70 -9.01 21.10 -7.59
N GLY A 71 -10.22 20.72 -7.15
CA GLY A 71 -11.43 21.53 -7.31
C GLY A 71 -11.60 22.63 -6.25
N LEU A 72 -10.83 22.58 -5.16
CA LEU A 72 -10.96 23.48 -4.01
C LEU A 72 -9.88 24.56 -3.96
N GLY A 73 -8.84 24.47 -4.80
CA GLY A 73 -7.82 25.52 -4.95
C GLY A 73 -6.71 25.51 -3.90
N ASP A 74 -6.60 24.47 -3.07
CA ASP A 74 -5.47 24.32 -2.14
C ASP A 74 -4.30 23.62 -2.83
N ALA A 75 -3.37 24.42 -3.36
CA ALA A 75 -2.20 23.91 -4.08
C ALA A 75 -1.24 23.12 -3.18
N ALA A 76 -1.18 23.41 -1.88
CA ALA A 76 -0.26 22.73 -0.96
C ALA A 76 -0.73 21.30 -0.67
N ILE A 77 -2.03 21.13 -0.40
CA ILE A 77 -2.60 19.80 -0.13
C ILE A 77 -2.66 18.97 -1.43
N LEU A 78 -2.94 19.61 -2.57
CA LEU A 78 -2.84 18.97 -3.88
C LEU A 78 -1.43 18.42 -4.10
N GLN A 79 -0.40 19.25 -3.94
CA GLN A 79 0.99 18.84 -4.16
C GLN A 79 1.40 17.74 -3.19
N TRP A 80 1.04 17.86 -1.90
CA TRP A 80 1.26 16.81 -0.90
C TRP A 80 0.70 15.46 -1.36
N SER A 81 -0.53 15.45 -1.88
CA SER A 81 -1.19 14.23 -2.33
C SER A 81 -0.51 13.62 -3.56
N LEU A 82 -0.03 14.46 -4.48
CA LEU A 82 0.75 14.02 -5.64
C LEU A 82 2.11 13.46 -5.22
N ASP A 83 2.77 14.06 -4.22
CA ASP A 83 4.05 13.59 -3.69
C ASP A 83 3.91 12.20 -3.04
N VAL A 84 2.81 11.96 -2.32
CA VAL A 84 2.50 10.62 -1.79
C VAL A 84 2.27 9.61 -2.93
N ALA A 85 1.55 10.00 -3.99
CA ALA A 85 1.34 9.12 -5.13
C ALA A 85 2.68 8.74 -5.79
N ALA A 86 3.56 9.72 -6.02
CA ALA A 86 4.90 9.53 -6.58
C ALA A 86 5.82 8.67 -5.68
N LEU A 87 5.65 8.75 -4.36
CA LEU A 87 6.38 7.90 -3.41
C LEU A 87 5.97 6.42 -3.51
N VAL A 88 4.67 6.16 -3.72
CA VAL A 88 4.10 4.79 -3.69
C VAL A 88 4.19 4.12 -5.05
N GLU A 89 4.11 4.86 -6.15
CA GLU A 89 4.10 4.33 -7.52
C GLU A 89 5.24 3.33 -7.80
N PRO A 90 6.51 3.57 -7.42
CA PRO A 90 7.60 2.61 -7.63
C PRO A 90 7.43 1.29 -6.86
N LEU A 91 6.64 1.28 -5.79
CA LEU A 91 6.38 0.11 -4.95
C LEU A 91 5.26 -0.79 -5.50
N LEU A 92 4.54 -0.36 -6.53
CA LEU A 92 3.44 -1.11 -7.13
C LEU A 92 3.89 -2.20 -8.09
N ALA A 93 5.13 -2.15 -8.57
CA ALA A 93 5.66 -3.19 -9.44
C ALA A 93 5.68 -4.54 -8.70
N PRO A 94 5.31 -5.66 -9.35
CA PRO A 94 5.52 -6.96 -8.75
C PRO A 94 7.03 -7.10 -8.48
N ALA A 95 7.40 -7.37 -7.23
CA ALA A 95 8.70 -7.93 -6.93
C ALA A 95 8.87 -9.10 -7.88
N ALA A 96 9.78 -8.98 -8.86
CA ALA A 96 9.97 -9.99 -9.89
C ALA A 96 9.97 -11.36 -9.21
N ALA A 97 9.06 -12.23 -9.66
CA ALA A 97 8.82 -13.54 -9.09
C ALA A 97 10.15 -14.22 -8.74
N SER A 98 10.54 -14.17 -7.46
CA SER A 98 11.66 -14.95 -6.94
C SER A 98 11.15 -16.36 -6.68
N SER A 99 10.61 -16.97 -7.73
CA SER A 99 10.34 -18.39 -7.82
C SER A 99 11.52 -19.01 -8.54
N ILE A 100 12.67 -19.09 -7.86
CA ILE A 100 13.66 -20.11 -8.19
C ILE A 100 13.03 -21.42 -7.75
N HIS A 101 12.21 -22.01 -8.62
CA HIS A 101 11.80 -23.38 -8.49
C HIS A 101 13.05 -24.24 -8.76
N ALA A 102 13.67 -24.72 -7.69
CA ALA A 102 14.70 -25.76 -7.80
C ALA A 102 14.12 -26.99 -8.53
N PRO A 103 14.92 -27.71 -9.33
CA PRO A 103 14.46 -28.97 -9.91
C PRO A 103 14.21 -29.97 -8.78
N VAL A 104 12.96 -30.40 -8.64
CA VAL A 104 12.61 -31.59 -7.85
C VAL A 104 13.24 -32.78 -8.57
N ASN A 105 14.25 -33.39 -7.93
CA ASN A 105 14.76 -34.70 -8.30
C ASN A 105 13.58 -35.70 -8.27
N ALA A 106 13.18 -36.19 -9.44
CA ALA A 106 12.34 -37.38 -9.55
C ALA A 106 13.23 -38.62 -9.31
N PRO A 107 12.82 -39.60 -8.49
CA PRO A 107 13.56 -40.85 -8.39
C PRO A 107 13.44 -41.63 -9.72
N ALA A 108 14.55 -42.20 -10.16
CA ALA A 108 14.60 -43.09 -11.30
C ALA A 108 13.67 -44.29 -11.07
N LEU A 109 12.66 -44.45 -11.93
CA LEU A 109 11.96 -45.72 -12.04
C LEU A 109 12.90 -46.70 -12.75
N GLN A 110 13.47 -47.59 -11.95
CA GLN A 110 14.13 -48.81 -12.39
C GLN A 110 13.14 -49.62 -13.25
N GLN A 111 13.56 -49.94 -14.47
CA GLN A 111 12.92 -50.94 -15.32
C GLN A 111 13.22 -52.32 -14.71
N ASP A 112 12.19 -53.13 -14.50
CA ASP A 112 12.21 -54.60 -14.57
C ASP A 112 10.77 -55.09 -14.87
#